data_AF-A0A3Q0J7Q3-F1
#
_entry.id   AF-A0A3Q0J7Q3-F1
#
_cell.length_a   1.000
_cell.length_b   1.000
_cell.length_c   1.000
_cell.angle_alpha   90.00
_cell.angle_beta   90.00
_cell.angle_gamma   90.00
#
_symmetry.space_group_name_H-M   'P 1'
#
loop_
_entity.id
_entity.type
_entity.pdbx_description
1 polymer ?
#
loop_
_entity_poly.entity_id
_entity_poly.type
_entity_poly.pdbx_seq_one_letter_code
_entity_poly.pdbx_strand_id
1 'polypeptide(L)'
;PHTFPLSDLPIWNYDGSSTYQSEGSNSDTFLHPVAIFKDPFRLGNNILVLCDTYKYNKKPTGEIFVQRTYLGGVVVKTLAW
;
A
#
# COMPACT_ATOMS: atom_id res chain seq x y z
N PRO A 1 15.73 -17.09 -4.25
CA PRO A 1 14.70 -16.03 -4.21
C PRO A 1 14.00 -16.04 -2.85
N HIS A 2 14.23 -15.02 -2.02
CA HIS A 2 13.43 -14.86 -0.81
C HIS A 2 12.01 -14.48 -1.20
N THR A 3 11.09 -15.44 -1.11
CA THR A 3 9.65 -15.20 -1.23
C THR A 3 9.12 -14.98 0.18
N PHE A 4 8.93 -13.71 0.56
CA PHE A 4 8.20 -13.37 1.78
C PHE A 4 6.71 -13.63 1.52
N PRO A 5 6.01 -14.39 2.38
CA PRO A 5 4.58 -14.55 2.25
C PRO A 5 3.88 -13.21 2.51
N LEU A 6 2.73 -13.01 1.87
CA LEU A 6 1.93 -11.79 2.00
C LEU A 6 1.60 -11.46 3.47
N SER A 7 1.42 -12.49 4.30
CA SER A 7 1.14 -12.39 5.75
C SER A 7 2.24 -11.70 6.55
N ASP A 8 3.47 -11.68 6.04
CA ASP A 8 4.61 -11.10 6.74
C ASP A 8 4.79 -9.61 6.42
N LEU A 9 4.01 -9.08 5.46
CA LEU A 9 4.03 -7.66 5.13
C LEU A 9 3.19 -6.87 6.15
N PRO A 10 3.73 -5.76 6.69
CA PRO A 10 2.98 -4.96 7.66
C PRO A 10 1.82 -4.22 6.99
N ILE A 11 0.74 -4.05 7.74
CA ILE A 11 -0.28 -3.05 7.42
C ILE A 11 0.37 -1.68 7.58
N TRP A 12 0.03 -0.78 6.67
CA TRP A 12 0.54 0.58 6.74
C TRP A 12 -0.57 1.60 6.56
N ASN A 13 -0.22 2.87 6.50
CA ASN A 13 -1.13 3.98 6.37
C ASN A 13 -0.46 5.14 5.62
N TYR A 14 -1.30 6.00 5.06
CA TYR A 14 -0.91 7.25 4.45
C TYR A 14 -2.02 8.28 4.70
N ASP A 15 -1.70 9.54 4.40
CA ASP A 15 -2.67 10.64 4.47
C ASP A 15 -3.60 10.62 3.25
N GLY A 16 -4.83 10.16 3.46
CA GLY A 16 -5.89 10.05 2.45
C GLY A 16 -6.53 11.37 2.05
N SER A 17 -6.17 12.49 2.69
CA SER A 17 -6.71 13.81 2.34
C SER A 17 -6.25 14.26 0.96
N SER A 18 -5.03 13.88 0.57
CA SER A 18 -4.41 14.20 -0.72
C SER A 18 -4.88 13.29 -1.87
N THR A 19 -5.70 12.28 -1.57
CA THR A 19 -6.21 11.29 -2.54
C THR A 19 -7.75 11.23 -2.57
N TYR A 20 -8.43 12.18 -1.90
CA TYR A 20 -9.89 12.22 -1.78
C TYR A 20 -10.52 10.97 -1.13
N GLN A 21 -9.77 10.23 -0.31
CA GLN A 21 -10.23 8.97 0.30
C GLN A 21 -10.51 9.06 1.78
N SER A 22 -10.21 10.20 2.40
CA SER A 22 -10.60 10.51 3.75
C SER A 22 -11.54 11.70 3.81
N GLU A 23 -12.52 11.64 4.70
CA GLU A 23 -13.47 12.71 4.97
C GLU A 23 -13.33 13.14 6.44
N GLY A 24 -13.39 14.44 6.70
CA GLY A 24 -13.38 15.00 8.06
C GLY A 24 -11.97 15.22 8.63
N SER A 25 -11.87 15.21 9.96
CA SER A 25 -10.63 15.56 10.69
C SER A 25 -9.63 14.42 10.83
N ASN A 26 -10.01 13.19 10.47
CA ASN A 26 -9.10 12.03 10.49
C ASN A 26 -8.84 11.58 9.05
N SER A 27 -7.62 11.86 8.59
CA SER A 27 -7.19 11.56 7.23
C SER A 27 -6.42 10.25 7.07
N ASP A 28 -6.31 9.44 8.13
CA ASP A 28 -5.62 8.16 8.06
C ASP A 28 -6.38 7.15 7.18
N THR A 29 -5.71 6.69 6.13
CA THR A 29 -6.14 5.57 5.29
C THR A 29 -5.13 4.44 5.39
N PHE A 30 -5.61 3.24 5.66
CA PHE A 30 -4.80 2.04 5.89
C PHE A 30 -4.66 1.19 4.63
N LEU A 31 -3.46 0.66 4.40
CA LEU A 31 -3.07 -0.22 3.29
C LEU A 31 -2.97 -1.65 3.79
N HIS A 32 -3.81 -2.53 3.26
CA HIS A 32 -3.79 -3.96 3.56
C HIS A 32 -3.22 -4.73 2.37
N PRO A 33 -2.07 -5.41 2.49
CA PRO A 33 -1.49 -6.18 1.38
C PRO A 33 -2.42 -7.27 0.86
N VAL A 34 -2.59 -7.34 -0.46
CA VAL A 34 -3.43 -8.31 -1.19
C VAL A 34 -2.62 -9.15 -2.17
N ALA A 35 -1.63 -8.56 -2.86
CA ALA A 35 -0.80 -9.29 -3.80
C ALA A 35 0.63 -8.73 -3.89
N ILE A 36 1.59 -9.58 -4.23
CA ILE A 36 3.00 -9.22 -4.41
C ILE A 36 3.40 -9.49 -5.87
N PHE A 37 4.07 -8.51 -6.48
CA PHE A 37 4.66 -8.61 -7.80
C PHE A 37 6.15 -8.23 -7.73
N LYS A 38 6.96 -8.82 -8.61
CA LYS A 38 8.35 -8.37 -8.78
C LYS A 38 8.35 -6.98 -9.40
N ASP A 39 9.19 -6.07 -8.90
CA ASP A 39 9.29 -4.72 -9.45
C ASP A 39 10.14 -4.73 -10.75
N PRO A 40 9.53 -4.56 -11.94
CA PRO A 40 10.26 -4.62 -13.21
C PRO A 40 11.12 -3.38 -13.45
N PHE A 41 10.92 -2.31 -12.69
CA PHE A 41 11.62 -1.03 -12.89
C PHE A 41 12.87 -0.94 -12.02
N ARG A 42 12.78 -1.39 -10.77
CA ARG A 42 13.92 -1.34 -9.82
C ARG A 42 14.75 -2.61 -9.82
N LEU A 43 14.23 -3.72 -10.36
CA LEU A 43 14.91 -5.01 -10.45
C LEU A 43 15.40 -5.51 -9.08
N GLY A 44 16.25 -6.55 -9.07
CA GLY A 44 16.82 -7.11 -7.85
C GLY A 44 15.76 -7.69 -6.91
N ASN A 45 15.85 -7.34 -5.62
CA ASN A 45 14.95 -7.86 -4.59
C ASN A 45 13.76 -6.92 -4.30
N ASN A 46 13.47 -5.97 -5.20
CA ASN A 46 12.38 -5.01 -5.04
C ASN A 46 11.02 -5.62 -5.42
N ILE A 47 9.98 -5.21 -4.70
CA ILE A 47 8.62 -5.69 -4.93
C ILE A 47 7.62 -4.54 -5.05
N LEU A 48 6.55 -4.82 -5.80
CA LEU A 48 5.31 -4.05 -5.80
C LEU A 48 4.29 -4.83 -4.98
N VAL A 49 3.56 -4.13 -4.14
CA VAL A 49 2.53 -4.69 -3.27
C VAL A 49 1.21 -4.02 -3.63
N LEU A 50 0.26 -4.79 -4.11
CA LEU A 50 -1.12 -4.33 -4.28
C LEU A 50 -1.81 -4.40 -2.93
N CYS A 51 -2.52 -3.35 -2.55
CA CYS A 51 -3.19 -3.20 -1.27
C CYS A 51 -4.64 -2.77 -1.47
N ASP A 52 -5.54 -3.35 -0.67
CA ASP A 52 -6.86 -2.78 -0.42
C ASP A 52 -6.72 -1.62 0.56
N THR A 53 -7.66 -0.67 0.51
CA THR A 53 -7.62 0.49 1.38
C THR A 53 -8.84 0.66 2.27
N TYR A 54 -8.57 1.06 3.50
CA TYR A 54 -9.55 1.14 4.57
C TYR A 54 -9.46 2.49 5.27
N LYS A 55 -10.61 3.12 5.53
CA LYS A 55 -10.71 4.32 6.36
C LYS A 55 -10.37 3.98 7.82
N TYR A 56 -10.14 4.99 8.66
CA TYR A 56 -9.91 4.83 10.11
C TYR A 56 -10.96 3.97 10.84
N ASN A 57 -12.19 3.95 10.34
CA ASN A 57 -13.30 3.16 10.88
C ASN A 57 -13.35 1.72 10.33
N LYS A 58 -12.28 1.25 9.68
CA LYS A 58 -12.15 -0.07 9.06
C LYS A 58 -13.15 -0.35 7.94
N LYS A 59 -13.81 0.67 7.40
CA LYS A 59 -14.63 0.53 6.20
C LYS A 59 -13.74 0.63 4.95
N PRO A 60 -13.99 -0.19 3.92
CA PRO A 60 -13.28 -0.05 2.65
C PRO A 60 -13.56 1.33 2.05
N THR A 61 -12.53 1.93 1.44
CA THR A 61 -12.67 3.20 0.69
C THR A 61 -13.37 3.00 -0.65
N GLY A 62 -13.41 1.75 -1.15
CA GLY A 62 -13.86 1.42 -2.50
C GLY A 62 -12.76 1.49 -3.57
N GLU A 63 -11.52 1.83 -3.20
CA GLU A 63 -10.40 1.97 -4.12
C GLU A 63 -9.20 1.05 -3.78
N ILE A 64 -8.50 0.64 -4.83
CA ILE A 64 -7.35 -0.26 -4.78
C ILE A 64 -6.06 0.54 -4.96
N PHE A 65 -5.02 0.24 -4.17
CA PHE A 65 -3.74 0.96 -4.19
C PHE A 65 -2.56 0.06 -4.55
N VAL A 66 -1.65 0.54 -5.39
CA VAL A 66 -0.35 -0.12 -5.59
C VAL A 66 0.71 0.60 -4.77
N GLN A 67 1.22 -0.07 -3.75
CA GLN A 67 2.38 0.35 -2.98
C GLN A 67 3.67 -0.23 -3.61
N ARG A 68 4.78 0.51 -3.51
CA ARG A 68 6.12 0.03 -3.90
C ARG A 68 6.96 -0.14 -2.64
N THR A 69 7.51 -1.32 -2.40
CA THR A 69 8.26 -1.63 -1.17
C THR A 69 9.70 -2.04 -1.49
N TYR A 70 10.65 -1.44 -0.79
CA TYR A 70 12.06 -1.85 -0.79
C TYR A 70 12.29 -2.74 0.43
N LEU A 71 13.04 -3.84 0.28
CA LEU A 71 13.53 -4.60 1.42
C LEU A 71 14.61 -3.78 2.14
N GLY A 72 14.19 -2.90 3.06
CA GLY A 72 15.07 -2.07 3.89
C GLY A 72 14.59 -0.66 4.24
N GLY A 73 13.40 -0.22 3.81
CA GLY A 73 12.90 1.13 4.08
C GLY A 73 12.32 1.79 2.83
N VAL A 74 11.13 2.35 2.93
CA VAL A 74 10.16 2.43 1.83
C VAL A 74 10.33 3.66 0.91
N VAL A 75 9.93 3.50 -0.36
CA VAL A 75 9.49 4.62 -1.20
C VAL A 75 8.01 4.46 -1.60
N VAL A 76 7.14 5.34 -1.06
CA VAL A 76 5.75 5.51 -1.50
C VAL A 76 5.78 6.18 -2.88
N LYS A 77 5.15 5.58 -3.89
CA LYS A 77 4.84 6.29 -5.14
C LYS A 77 3.40 5.97 -5.54
N THR A 78 2.55 6.97 -5.37
CA THR A 78 1.11 6.96 -5.57
C THR A 78 0.78 6.82 -7.07
N LEU A 79 0.01 5.80 -7.42
CA LEU A 79 -0.80 5.75 -8.63
C LEU A 79 -2.17 5.21 -8.19
N ALA A 80 -3.11 6.13 -7.97
CA ALA A 80 -4.53 5.78 -7.98
C ALA A 80 -4.92 5.57 -9.45
N TRP A 81 -5.65 4.49 -9.74
CA TRP A 81 -6.21 4.20 -11.06
C TRP A 81 -7.70 4.50 -11.06
#